data_AF-A0A3N5LW49-F1
#
_entry.id   AF-A0A3N5LW49-F1
#
_cell.length_a   1.000
_cell.length_b   1.000
_cell.length_c   1.000
_cell.angle_alpha   90.00
_cell.angle_beta   90.00
_cell.angle_gamma   90.00
#
_symmetry.space_group_name_H-M   'P 1'
#
loop_
_entity.id
_entity.type
_entity.pdbx_description
1 polymer ?
#
loop_
_entity_poly.entity_id
_entity_poly.type
_entity_poly.pdbx_seq_one_letter_code
_entity_poly.pdbx_strand_id
1 'polypeptide(L)'
;MNCDENRELILDVVYGEEMNSRTCFDFFKHLDSCPDCSGEYKEFLTTRETLQEWEVEEPPDLQVPAGRLSKPWLQKQPRRRFELGSWWPTLQKVAAGFLILMGVVSIFQHYGYLGGRKVLVSEQRLTEMMQDLIVVNQKDERKLIGQMLVHLKEDVEFQRKEDMQDIYNNLVSLQQRYNDNLEESNRYLKVLLER
;
A
#
# COMPACT_ATOMS: atom_id res chain seq x y z
N MET A 1 -24.25 -4.75 5.85
CA MET A 1 -23.67 -3.64 5.08
C MET A 1 -24.35 -3.58 3.74
N ASN A 2 -24.79 -2.39 3.35
CA ASN A 2 -25.33 -2.12 2.01
C ASN A 2 -24.18 -1.69 1.06
N CYS A 3 -24.47 -1.60 -0.24
CA CYS A 3 -23.47 -1.22 -1.23
C CYS A 3 -22.99 0.22 -1.03
N ASP A 4 -23.87 1.13 -0.59
CA ASP A 4 -23.53 2.54 -0.38
C ASP A 4 -22.49 2.73 0.75
N GLU A 5 -22.72 2.09 1.90
CA GLU A 5 -21.75 2.06 3.03
C GLU A 5 -20.44 1.41 2.60
N ASN A 6 -20.50 0.33 1.81
CA ASN A 6 -19.30 -0.35 1.34
C ASN A 6 -18.48 0.56 0.41
N ARG A 7 -19.14 1.32 -0.46
CA ARG A 7 -18.48 2.23 -1.41
C ARG A 7 -17.76 3.39 -0.72
N GLU A 8 -18.32 3.92 0.35
CA GLU A 8 -17.63 4.91 1.19
C GLU A 8 -16.38 4.32 1.83
N LEU A 9 -16.48 3.10 2.37
CA LEU A 9 -15.38 2.41 3.03
C LEU A 9 -14.26 1.93 2.09
N ILE A 10 -14.52 1.79 0.78
CA ILE A 10 -13.48 1.37 -0.18
C ILE A 10 -12.26 2.29 -0.12
N LEU A 11 -12.47 3.61 -0.07
CA LEU A 11 -11.35 4.56 -0.04
C LEU A 11 -10.56 4.45 1.25
N ASP A 12 -11.25 4.38 2.38
CA ASP A 12 -10.65 4.23 3.71
C ASP A 12 -9.76 2.97 3.77
N VAL A 13 -10.25 1.85 3.21
CA VAL A 13 -9.49 0.60 3.11
C VAL A 13 -8.27 0.75 2.19
N VAL A 14 -8.45 1.36 1.01
CA VAL A 14 -7.39 1.48 -0.01
C VAL A 14 -6.27 2.39 0.45
N TYR A 15 -6.57 3.44 1.21
CA TYR A 15 -5.57 4.38 1.75
C TYR A 15 -5.07 4.01 3.16
N GLY A 16 -5.59 2.93 3.74
CA GLY A 16 -5.12 2.41 5.03
C GLY A 16 -5.55 3.27 6.22
N GLU A 17 -6.70 3.93 6.13
CA GLU A 17 -7.28 4.67 7.25
C GLU A 17 -7.65 3.71 8.40
N GLU A 18 -7.55 4.19 9.64
CA GLU A 18 -7.80 3.37 10.83
C GLU A 18 -9.29 3.00 10.92
N MET A 19 -9.61 1.74 10.66
CA MET A 19 -10.95 1.19 10.80
C MET A 19 -11.05 0.19 11.95
N ASN A 20 -12.24 0.10 12.53
CA ASN A 20 -12.56 -0.95 13.49
C ASN A 20 -12.51 -2.34 12.82
N SER A 21 -11.91 -3.33 13.47
CA SER A 21 -11.77 -4.70 12.97
C SER A 21 -13.10 -5.34 12.55
N ARG A 22 -14.20 -4.98 13.21
CA ARG A 22 -15.55 -5.47 12.86
C ARG A 22 -16.03 -4.91 11.51
N THR A 23 -15.82 -3.62 11.28
CA THR A 23 -16.17 -2.95 10.02
C THR A 23 -15.35 -3.51 8.86
N CYS A 24 -14.07 -3.75 9.10
CA CYS A 24 -13.16 -4.36 8.13
C CYS A 24 -13.61 -5.79 7.75
N PHE A 25 -14.03 -6.60 8.72
CA PHE A 25 -14.58 -7.93 8.45
C PHE A 25 -15.88 -7.88 7.64
N ASP A 26 -16.81 -7.00 8.02
CA ASP A 26 -18.10 -6.86 7.33
C ASP A 26 -17.91 -6.34 5.90
N PHE A 27 -16.90 -5.48 5.65
CA PHE A 27 -16.48 -5.02 4.33
C PHE A 27 -16.01 -6.18 3.44
N PHE A 28 -15.01 -6.95 3.87
CA PHE A 28 -14.50 -8.07 3.07
C PHE A 28 -15.55 -9.16 2.84
N LYS A 29 -16.41 -9.39 3.83
CA LYS A 29 -17.56 -10.30 3.67
C LYS A 29 -18.55 -9.79 2.62
N HIS A 30 -18.79 -8.47 2.57
CA HIS A 30 -19.66 -7.89 1.55
C HIS A 30 -19.04 -8.02 0.15
N LEU A 31 -17.75 -7.75 -0.01
CA LEU A 31 -17.02 -7.90 -1.28
C LEU A 31 -17.08 -9.33 -1.84
N ASP A 32 -17.06 -10.34 -0.97
CA ASP A 32 -17.20 -11.75 -1.39
C ASP A 32 -18.61 -12.06 -1.91
N SER A 33 -19.62 -11.38 -1.38
CA SER A 33 -21.03 -11.59 -1.74
C SER A 33 -21.57 -10.69 -2.87
N CYS A 34 -20.88 -9.57 -3.17
CA CYS A 34 -21.35 -8.56 -4.13
C CYS A 34 -20.29 -8.33 -5.24
N PRO A 35 -20.54 -8.80 -6.48
CA PRO A 35 -19.58 -8.68 -7.57
C PRO A 35 -19.38 -7.22 -8.02
N ASP A 36 -20.39 -6.37 -7.92
CA ASP A 36 -20.30 -4.95 -8.32
C ASP A 36 -19.29 -4.21 -7.41
N CYS A 37 -19.44 -4.35 -6.10
CA CYS A 37 -18.52 -3.76 -5.13
C CYS A 37 -17.11 -4.36 -5.22
N SER A 38 -16.99 -5.66 -5.54
CA SER A 38 -15.70 -6.33 -5.80
C SER A 38 -15.01 -5.75 -7.04
N GLY A 39 -15.77 -5.46 -8.08
CA GLY A 39 -15.28 -4.79 -9.29
C GLY A 39 -14.75 -3.40 -9.00
N GLU A 40 -15.56 -2.55 -8.35
CA GLU A 40 -15.14 -1.20 -7.97
C GLU A 40 -13.87 -1.21 -7.10
N TYR A 41 -13.80 -2.08 -6.10
CA TYR A 41 -12.61 -2.22 -5.25
C TYR A 41 -11.34 -2.57 -6.06
N LYS A 42 -11.44 -3.48 -7.03
CA LYS A 42 -10.33 -3.82 -7.92
C LYS A 42 -9.93 -2.65 -8.82
N GLU A 43 -10.89 -1.91 -9.36
CA GLU A 43 -10.62 -0.71 -10.15
C GLU A 43 -9.82 0.33 -9.35
N PHE A 44 -10.19 0.57 -8.09
CA PHE A 44 -9.42 1.45 -7.21
C PHE A 44 -8.00 0.95 -6.95
N LEU A 45 -7.80 -0.36 -6.73
CA LEU A 45 -6.46 -0.93 -6.56
C LEU A 45 -5.60 -0.76 -7.83
N THR A 46 -6.14 -1.06 -9.01
CA THR A 46 -5.42 -0.88 -10.29
C THR A 46 -5.10 0.59 -10.57
N THR A 47 -6.02 1.50 -10.22
CA THR A 47 -5.79 2.95 -10.35
C THR A 47 -4.67 3.40 -9.43
N ARG A 48 -4.64 2.92 -8.19
CA ARG A 48 -3.57 3.20 -7.23
C ARG A 48 -2.22 2.70 -7.73
N GLU A 49 -2.15 1.48 -8.22
CA GLU A 49 -0.92 0.89 -8.79
C GLU A 49 -0.41 1.74 -9.97
N THR A 50 -1.30 2.12 -10.88
CA THR A 50 -0.97 2.99 -12.02
C THR A 50 -0.46 4.36 -11.55
N LEU A 51 -1.05 4.93 -10.50
CA LEU A 51 -0.61 6.20 -9.93
C LEU A 51 0.73 6.09 -9.19
N GLN A 52 1.02 4.94 -8.58
CA GLN A 52 2.33 4.67 -7.96
C GLN A 52 3.43 4.53 -9.01
N GLU A 53 3.14 3.94 -10.17
CA GLU A 53 4.08 3.93 -11.30
C GLU A 53 4.42 5.35 -11.79
N TRP A 54 3.52 6.30 -11.54
CA TRP A 54 3.70 7.71 -11.89
C TRP A 54 4.36 8.52 -10.76
N GLU A 55 4.86 7.89 -9.69
CA GLU A 55 5.69 8.56 -8.68
C GLU A 55 6.91 9.19 -9.38
N VAL A 56 6.78 10.49 -9.61
CA VAL A 56 7.87 11.39 -9.97
C VAL A 56 8.89 11.26 -8.85
N GLU A 57 10.13 10.86 -9.18
CA GLU A 57 11.26 10.86 -8.26
C GLU A 57 11.22 12.17 -7.46
N GLU A 58 10.89 12.07 -6.16
CA GLU A 58 11.00 13.21 -5.26
C GLU A 58 12.45 13.70 -5.35
N PRO A 59 12.68 15.01 -5.61
CA PRO A 59 14.04 15.51 -5.71
C PRO A 59 14.78 15.16 -4.41
N PRO A 60 15.94 14.50 -4.48
CA PRO A 60 16.70 14.13 -3.31
C PRO A 60 17.28 15.41 -2.74
N ASP A 61 16.65 15.96 -1.71
CA ASP A 61 17.29 16.70 -0.63
C ASP A 61 16.21 17.38 0.22
N LEU A 62 16.03 16.87 1.44
CA LEU A 62 16.22 17.65 2.65
C LEU A 62 16.20 16.66 3.82
N GLN A 63 17.39 16.16 4.16
CA GLN A 63 17.66 15.50 5.43
C GLN A 63 17.28 16.45 6.57
N VAL A 64 16.09 16.27 7.16
CA VAL A 64 15.76 16.91 8.44
C VAL A 64 16.30 15.98 9.53
N PRO A 65 17.28 16.42 10.35
CA PRO A 65 17.91 15.56 11.33
C PRO A 65 16.89 15.16 12.41
N ALA A 66 16.73 13.85 12.59
CA ALA A 66 15.93 13.24 13.65
C ALA A 66 16.55 13.53 15.03
N GLY A 67 16.27 14.72 15.56
CA GLY A 67 16.57 15.13 16.93
C GLY A 67 15.39 14.85 17.86
N ARG A 68 15.48 13.73 18.57
CA ARG A 68 14.89 13.38 19.88
C ARG A 68 13.84 14.33 20.52
N LEU A 69 12.75 13.67 20.97
CA LEU A 69 11.97 13.84 22.21
C LEU A 69 10.60 14.54 22.17
N SER A 70 9.64 13.79 22.75
CA SER A 70 8.45 14.18 23.50
C SER A 70 7.19 14.69 22.77
N LYS A 71 6.12 13.86 22.81
CA LYS A 71 4.71 14.31 22.90
C LYS A 71 4.54 15.19 24.17
N PRO A 72 3.58 16.15 24.30
CA PRO A 72 2.15 15.95 23.94
C PRO A 72 1.32 17.19 23.49
N TRP A 73 0.16 16.91 22.88
CA TRP A 73 -1.15 17.59 23.02
C TRP A 73 -1.29 19.11 22.79
N LEU A 74 -2.16 19.45 21.81
CA LEU A 74 -2.88 20.72 21.58
C LEU A 74 -2.05 22.00 21.34
N GLN A 75 -1.92 22.39 20.07
CA GLN A 75 -1.92 23.81 19.71
C GLN A 75 -2.36 24.03 18.24
N LYS A 76 -3.62 24.47 18.12
CA LYS A 76 -4.12 25.50 17.19
C LYS A 76 -3.45 25.55 15.81
N GLN A 77 -4.09 24.95 14.81
CA GLN A 77 -3.85 25.29 13.40
C GLN A 77 -4.11 26.79 13.16
N PRO A 78 -3.12 27.58 12.72
CA PRO A 78 -3.38 28.85 12.07
C PRO A 78 -3.63 28.59 10.58
N ARG A 79 -4.75 29.12 10.08
CA ARG A 79 -5.02 29.35 8.64
C ARG A 79 -3.79 29.98 7.98
N ARG A 80 -2.97 29.19 7.29
CA ARG A 80 -2.05 29.70 6.27
C ARG A 80 -2.75 29.61 4.93
N ARG A 81 -3.20 30.78 4.46
CA ARG A 81 -3.49 31.04 3.06
C ARG A 81 -2.26 30.59 2.25
N PHE A 82 -2.43 29.57 1.43
CA PHE A 82 -1.47 29.25 0.39
C PHE A 82 -1.55 30.34 -0.68
N GLU A 83 -0.70 31.35 -0.53
CA GLU A 83 -0.21 32.15 -1.65
C GLU A 83 0.69 31.25 -2.51
N LEU A 84 0.10 30.28 -3.22
CA LEU A 84 0.76 29.58 -4.32
C LEU A 84 0.41 30.32 -5.61
N GLY A 85 1.36 31.13 -6.04
CA GLY A 85 1.17 32.21 -6.99
C GLY A 85 0.77 31.80 -8.40
N SER A 86 -0.13 32.61 -8.98
CA SER A 86 -0.15 33.09 -10.38
C SER A 86 -0.25 32.11 -11.57
N TRP A 87 0.09 30.82 -11.43
CA TRP A 87 0.12 29.84 -12.54
C TRP A 87 -1.12 28.93 -12.66
N TRP A 88 -2.00 28.89 -11.66
CA TRP A 88 -3.22 28.09 -11.69
C TRP A 88 -4.23 28.51 -12.79
N PRO A 89 -4.44 29.81 -13.09
CA PRO A 89 -5.45 30.20 -14.08
C PRO A 89 -5.00 29.96 -15.53
N THR A 90 -3.70 29.80 -15.80
CA THR A 90 -3.21 29.42 -17.15
C THR A 90 -3.40 27.93 -17.40
N LEU A 91 -3.18 27.08 -16.40
CA LEU A 91 -3.37 25.62 -16.50
C LEU A 91 -4.86 25.26 -16.70
N GLN A 92 -5.77 25.97 -16.03
CA GLN A 92 -7.22 25.80 -16.21
C GLN A 92 -7.69 26.13 -17.63
N LYS A 93 -7.09 27.14 -18.28
CA LYS A 93 -7.44 27.52 -19.66
C LYS A 93 -6.98 26.48 -20.69
N VAL A 94 -5.82 25.86 -20.47
CA VAL A 94 -5.31 24.80 -21.34
C VAL A 94 -6.13 23.52 -21.20
N ALA A 95 -6.46 23.12 -19.97
CA ALA A 95 -7.31 21.96 -19.70
C ALA A 95 -8.72 22.11 -20.31
N ALA A 96 -9.33 23.30 -20.19
CA ALA A 96 -10.63 23.58 -20.80
C ALA A 96 -10.58 23.50 -22.34
N GLY A 97 -9.52 24.02 -22.96
CA GLY A 97 -9.32 23.91 -24.41
C GLY A 97 -9.19 22.45 -24.88
N PHE A 98 -8.47 21.63 -24.12
CA PHE A 98 -8.27 20.22 -24.45
C PHE A 98 -9.56 19.38 -24.31
N LEU A 99 -10.35 19.63 -23.26
CA LEU A 99 -11.63 18.96 -23.05
C LEU A 99 -12.66 19.31 -24.12
N ILE A 100 -12.70 20.57 -24.57
CA ILE A 100 -13.56 20.97 -25.69
C ILE A 100 -13.14 20.26 -26.98
N LEU A 101 -11.83 20.17 -27.25
CA LEU A 101 -11.33 19.51 -28.45
C LEU A 101 -11.63 18.01 -28.45
N MET A 102 -11.42 17.32 -27.32
CA MET A 102 -11.79 15.90 -27.15
C MET A 102 -13.30 15.68 -27.22
N GLY A 103 -14.11 16.58 -26.66
CA GLY A 103 -15.56 16.52 -26.77
C GLY A 103 -16.04 16.63 -28.22
N VAL A 104 -15.47 17.55 -29.01
CA VAL A 104 -15.81 17.69 -30.44
C VAL A 104 -15.38 16.44 -31.23
N VAL A 105 -14.19 15.89 -31.00
CA VAL A 105 -13.74 14.66 -31.66
C VAL A 105 -14.63 13.47 -31.33
N SER A 106 -15.04 13.34 -30.06
CA SER A 106 -15.95 12.28 -29.60
C SER A 106 -17.33 12.38 -30.27
N ILE A 107 -17.90 13.58 -30.38
CA ILE A 107 -19.16 13.81 -31.09
C ILE A 107 -19.02 13.48 -32.58
N PHE A 108 -17.91 13.87 -33.22
CA PHE A 108 -17.65 13.54 -34.64
C PHE A 108 -17.48 12.04 -34.89
N GLN A 109 -16.89 11.30 -33.95
CA GLN A 109 -16.82 9.84 -34.00
C GLN A 109 -18.20 9.20 -33.81
N HIS A 110 -19.01 9.72 -32.88
CA HIS A 110 -20.34 9.20 -32.61
C HIS A 110 -21.32 9.42 -33.79
N TYR A 111 -21.21 10.54 -34.50
CA TYR A 111 -22.03 10.84 -35.68
C TYR A 111 -21.54 10.18 -36.98
N GLY A 112 -20.46 9.39 -36.94
CA GLY A 112 -20.07 8.51 -38.05
C GLY A 112 -19.53 9.21 -39.28
N TYR A 113 -19.04 10.46 -39.15
CA TYR A 113 -18.51 11.23 -40.29
C TYR A 113 -17.08 10.81 -40.70
N LEU A 114 -16.37 10.08 -39.83
CA LEU A 114 -15.13 9.38 -40.18
C LEU A 114 -15.48 7.93 -40.50
N GLY A 115 -15.47 7.61 -41.79
CA GLY A 115 -15.90 6.35 -42.39
C GLY A 115 -15.56 5.11 -41.55
N GLY A 116 -16.61 4.38 -41.19
CA GLY A 116 -16.53 3.17 -40.42
C GLY A 116 -15.62 2.12 -41.06
N ARG A 117 -14.45 1.91 -40.47
CA ARG A 117 -13.99 0.54 -40.24
C ARG A 117 -14.55 0.12 -38.89
N LYS A 118 -15.80 -0.35 -38.91
CA LYS A 118 -16.24 -1.31 -37.89
C LYS A 118 -15.33 -2.52 -38.09
N VAL A 119 -14.26 -2.60 -37.31
CA VAL A 119 -13.55 -3.86 -37.11
C VAL A 119 -14.53 -4.73 -36.34
N LEU A 120 -15.41 -5.40 -37.09
CA LEU A 120 -16.20 -6.53 -36.60
C LEU A 120 -15.19 -7.65 -36.35
N VAL A 121 -14.44 -7.54 -35.26
CA VAL A 121 -13.82 -8.69 -34.62
C VAL A 121 -15.00 -9.57 -34.24
N SER A 122 -15.11 -10.74 -34.87
CA SER A 122 -16.19 -11.67 -34.56
C SER A 122 -16.14 -11.95 -33.06
N GLU A 123 -17.29 -11.82 -32.38
CA GLU A 123 -17.42 -12.11 -30.94
C GLU A 123 -16.82 -13.48 -30.59
N GLN A 124 -16.88 -14.42 -31.54
CA GLN A 124 -16.29 -15.76 -31.47
C GLN A 124 -14.74 -15.78 -31.40
N ARG A 125 -14.05 -14.85 -32.07
CA ARG A 125 -12.59 -14.71 -31.95
C ARG A 125 -12.18 -13.97 -30.68
N LEU A 126 -13.02 -13.04 -30.22
CA LEU A 126 -12.78 -12.32 -28.98
C LEU A 126 -12.89 -13.26 -27.78
N THR A 127 -13.87 -14.18 -27.77
CA THR A 127 -14.06 -15.16 -26.69
C THR A 127 -12.99 -16.26 -26.69
N GLU A 128 -12.59 -16.78 -27.86
CA GLU A 128 -11.45 -17.72 -27.95
C GLU A 128 -10.14 -17.06 -27.49
N MET A 129 -9.90 -15.81 -27.89
CA MET A 129 -8.71 -15.07 -27.44
C MET A 129 -8.77 -14.72 -25.94
N MET A 130 -9.96 -14.42 -25.39
CA MET A 130 -10.14 -14.20 -23.96
C MET A 130 -9.86 -15.48 -23.17
N GLN A 131 -10.35 -16.63 -23.61
CA GLN A 131 -10.11 -17.91 -22.94
C GLN A 131 -8.64 -18.31 -22.97
N ASP A 132 -7.95 -18.14 -24.11
CA ASP A 132 -6.51 -18.40 -24.18
C ASP A 132 -5.69 -17.38 -23.36
N LEU A 133 -6.07 -16.10 -23.35
CA LEU A 133 -5.38 -15.07 -22.58
C LEU A 133 -5.58 -15.25 -21.06
N ILE A 134 -6.76 -15.71 -20.61
CA ILE A 134 -7.02 -16.05 -19.20
C ILE A 134 -6.19 -17.27 -18.76
N VAL A 135 -6.05 -18.29 -19.62
CA VAL A 135 -5.26 -19.49 -19.29
C VAL A 135 -3.75 -19.21 -19.30
N VAL A 136 -3.28 -18.35 -20.21
CA VAL A 136 -1.86 -17.93 -20.26
C VAL A 136 -1.52 -17.04 -19.05
N ASN A 137 -2.36 -16.06 -18.71
CA ASN A 137 -2.12 -15.21 -17.53
C ASN A 137 -2.13 -16.00 -16.22
N GLN A 138 -3.00 -17.01 -16.06
CA GLN A 138 -3.00 -17.85 -14.86
C GLN A 138 -1.70 -18.64 -14.68
N LYS A 139 -0.98 -18.98 -15.76
CA LYS A 139 0.27 -19.74 -15.67
C LYS A 139 1.44 -18.85 -15.24
N ASP A 140 1.44 -17.60 -15.71
CA ASP A 140 2.48 -16.63 -15.36
C ASP A 140 2.24 -16.06 -13.95
N GLU A 141 0.99 -15.80 -13.55
CA GLU A 141 0.65 -15.47 -12.16
C GLU A 141 1.06 -16.58 -11.19
N ARG A 142 0.82 -17.86 -11.53
CA ARG A 142 1.24 -18.99 -10.67
C ARG A 142 2.75 -19.10 -10.50
N LYS A 143 3.53 -18.77 -11.55
CA LYS A 143 4.99 -18.74 -11.45
C LYS A 143 5.47 -17.60 -10.57
N LEU A 144 4.87 -16.42 -10.72
CA LEU A 144 5.22 -15.24 -9.94
C LEU A 144 4.87 -15.44 -8.46
N ILE A 145 3.69 -15.98 -8.15
CA ILE A 145 3.29 -16.37 -6.78
C ILE A 145 4.24 -17.42 -6.24
N GLY A 146 4.62 -18.42 -7.05
CA GLY A 146 5.59 -19.45 -6.65
C GLY A 146 6.95 -18.87 -6.27
N GLN A 147 7.48 -17.94 -7.06
CA GLN A 147 8.76 -17.27 -6.78
C GLN A 147 8.66 -16.38 -5.54
N MET A 148 7.57 -15.65 -5.38
CA MET A 148 7.34 -14.80 -4.20
C MET A 148 7.24 -15.63 -2.91
N LEU A 149 6.58 -16.78 -2.95
CA LEU A 149 6.50 -17.70 -1.80
C LEU A 149 7.86 -18.30 -1.43
N VAL A 150 8.72 -18.57 -2.42
CA VAL A 150 10.08 -19.06 -2.16
C VAL A 150 10.91 -17.96 -1.48
N HIS A 151 10.87 -16.73 -1.98
CA HIS A 151 11.56 -15.61 -1.34
C HIS A 151 11.05 -15.34 0.08
N LEU A 152 9.72 -15.34 0.28
CA LEU A 152 9.14 -15.15 1.60
C LEU A 152 9.54 -16.26 2.57
N LYS A 153 9.66 -17.50 2.08
CA LYS A 153 10.17 -18.62 2.90
C LYS A 153 11.63 -18.39 3.29
N GLU A 154 12.48 -17.97 2.35
CA GLU A 154 13.90 -17.68 2.61
C GLU A 154 14.07 -16.55 3.64
N ASP A 155 13.29 -15.48 3.53
CA ASP A 155 13.29 -14.35 4.46
C ASP A 155 12.86 -14.78 5.87
N VAL A 156 11.79 -15.57 5.98
CA VAL A 156 11.32 -16.10 7.28
C VAL A 156 12.36 -17.04 7.90
N GLU A 157 13.03 -17.88 7.11
CA GLU A 157 14.10 -18.74 7.61
C GLU A 157 15.33 -17.93 8.06
N PHE A 158 15.64 -16.83 7.38
CA PHE A 158 16.73 -15.93 7.76
C PHE A 158 16.41 -15.20 9.06
N GLN A 159 15.23 -14.57 9.15
CA GLN A 159 14.79 -13.86 10.34
C GLN A 159 14.73 -14.79 11.56
N ARG A 160 14.23 -16.02 11.38
CA ARG A 160 14.22 -17.02 12.46
C ARG A 160 15.62 -17.38 12.95
N LYS A 161 16.62 -17.42 12.07
CA LYS A 161 18.02 -17.69 12.47
C LYS A 161 18.60 -16.53 13.26
N GLU A 162 18.32 -15.30 12.82
CA GLU A 162 18.72 -14.07 13.52
C GLU A 162 18.09 -14.00 14.91
N ASP A 163 16.77 -14.19 15.01
CA ASP A 163 16.05 -14.21 16.28
C ASP A 163 16.61 -15.26 17.25
N MET A 164 16.92 -16.46 16.75
CA MET A 164 17.52 -17.52 17.57
C MET A 164 18.91 -17.14 18.07
N GLN A 165 19.70 -16.48 17.24
CA GLN A 165 21.03 -16.01 17.61
C GLN A 165 20.94 -14.91 18.67
N ASP A 166 19.99 -14.00 18.55
CA ASP A 166 19.72 -12.96 19.55
C ASP A 166 19.23 -13.54 20.88
N ILE A 167 18.34 -14.53 20.85
CA ILE A 167 17.91 -15.24 22.06
C ILE A 167 19.12 -15.89 22.74
N TYR A 168 19.99 -16.55 21.97
CA TYR A 168 21.20 -17.17 22.52
C TYR A 168 22.13 -16.14 23.15
N ASN A 169 22.40 -15.03 22.46
CA ASN A 169 23.23 -13.93 22.97
C ASN A 169 22.66 -13.35 24.27
N ASN A 170 21.33 -13.15 24.31
CA ASN A 170 20.64 -12.67 25.50
C ASN A 170 20.77 -13.65 26.67
N LEU A 171 20.58 -14.96 26.44
CA LEU A 171 20.74 -15.99 27.47
C LEU A 171 22.16 -16.04 28.02
N VAL A 172 23.17 -15.98 27.16
CA VAL A 172 24.59 -15.93 27.57
C VAL A 172 24.85 -14.68 28.42
N SER A 173 24.35 -13.51 27.98
CA SER A 173 24.51 -12.26 28.73
C SER A 173 23.84 -12.31 30.10
N LEU A 174 22.67 -12.98 30.20
CA LEU A 174 21.92 -13.11 31.43
C LEU A 174 22.64 -14.06 32.40
N GLN A 175 23.18 -15.17 31.89
CA GLN A 175 24.02 -16.08 32.67
C GLN A 175 25.26 -15.38 33.22
N GLN A 176 25.92 -14.56 32.40
CA GLN A 176 27.09 -13.80 32.85
C GLN A 176 26.72 -12.82 33.97
N ARG A 177 25.65 -12.03 33.79
CA ARG A 177 25.15 -11.11 34.84
C ARG A 177 24.75 -11.84 36.13
N TYR A 178 24.20 -13.05 36.01
CA TYR A 178 23.84 -13.86 37.17
C TYR A 178 25.08 -14.31 37.95
N ASN A 179 26.12 -14.77 37.25
CA ASN A 179 27.40 -15.13 37.86
C ASN A 179 28.07 -13.92 38.52
N ASP A 180 28.10 -12.78 37.85
CA ASP A 180 28.67 -11.53 38.39
C ASP A 180 27.94 -11.13 39.68
N ASN A 181 26.60 -11.18 39.69
CA ASN A 181 25.80 -10.91 40.89
C ASN A 181 26.07 -11.91 42.02
N LEU A 182 26.27 -13.19 41.70
CA LEU A 182 26.61 -14.22 42.69
C LEU A 182 28.00 -13.97 43.30
N GLU A 183 28.98 -13.60 42.48
CA GLU A 183 30.31 -13.24 42.96
C GLU A 183 30.28 -11.99 43.84
N GLU A 184 29.52 -10.97 43.43
CA GLU A 184 29.38 -9.74 44.21
C GLU A 184 28.68 -10.00 45.54
N SER A 185 27.59 -10.79 45.54
CA SER A 185 26.89 -11.20 46.76
C SER A 185 27.79 -11.98 47.71
N ASN A 186 28.57 -12.94 47.19
CA ASN A 186 29.55 -13.68 47.99
C ASN A 186 30.65 -12.76 48.55
N ARG A 187 31.08 -11.75 47.78
CA ARG A 187 32.05 -10.76 48.25
C ARG A 187 31.49 -9.93 49.40
N TYR A 188 30.25 -9.46 49.32
CA TYR A 188 29.58 -8.76 50.41
C TYR A 188 29.45 -9.63 51.67
N LEU A 189 29.07 -10.90 51.52
CA LEU A 189 28.98 -11.83 52.65
C LEU A 189 30.33 -12.05 53.34
N LYS A 190 31.42 -12.18 52.59
CA LYS A 190 32.78 -12.29 53.17
C LYS A 190 33.15 -11.06 53.99
N VAL A 191 32.90 -9.86 53.47
CA VAL A 191 33.17 -8.60 54.18
C VAL A 191 32.34 -8.50 55.47
N LEU A 192 31.10 -8.98 55.47
CA LEU A 192 30.26 -9.00 56.67
C LEU A 192 30.72 -10.03 57.72
N LEU A 193 31.34 -11.13 57.30
CA LEU A 193 31.85 -12.18 58.21
C LEU A 193 33.22 -11.85 58.81
N GLU A 194 34.01 -11.00 58.14
CA GLU A 194 35.34 -10.57 58.62
C GLU A 194 35.27 -9.39 59.63
N ARG A 195 34.08 -8.85 59.90
CA ARG A 195 33.85 -7.73 60.82
C ARG A 195 33.22 -8.18 62.13
#